data_AF-A0AAW5N1R9-F1
#
_entry.id   AF-A0AAW5N1R9-F1
#
_cell.length_a   1.000
_cell.length_b   1.000
_cell.length_c   1.000
_cell.angle_alpha   90.00
_cell.angle_beta   90.00
_cell.angle_gamma   90.00
#
_symmetry.space_group_name_H-M   'P 1'
#
loop_
_entity.id
_entity.type
_entity.pdbx_description
1 polymer ?
#
loop_
_entity_poly.entity_id
_entity_poly.type
_entity_poly.pdbx_seq_one_letter_code
_entity_poly.pdbx_strand_id
1 'polypeptide(L)'
;ANTSDAVKASADWVVTSSIADELIDHLDSLGEKFIWAPDKHLGRYVQKQTGAEILCWQGACIVHDEFKTQALTRLQNEYPDAALLVHPEAPQAIVDLAVAVGSTS
;
A
#
# COMPACT_ATOMS: atom_id res chain seq x y z
N ALA A 1 9.05 1.05 8.76
CA ALA A 1 8.77 -0.24 8.10
C ALA A 1 8.24 -1.22 9.14
N ASN A 2 7.18 -1.97 8.79
CA ASN A 2 6.34 -2.67 9.75
C ASN A 2 6.75 -4.13 9.93
N THR A 3 7.99 -4.40 10.31
CA THR A 3 8.55 -5.76 10.50
C THR A 3 9.42 -5.85 11.76
N SER A 4 9.59 -7.04 12.34
CA SER A 4 10.53 -7.24 13.45
C SER A 4 11.98 -7.11 12.99
N ASP A 5 12.90 -6.83 13.91
CA ASP A 5 14.31 -6.64 13.56
C ASP A 5 14.97 -7.90 13.00
N ALA A 6 14.53 -9.08 13.46
CA ALA A 6 14.97 -10.36 12.90
C ALA A 6 14.59 -10.52 11.43
N VAL A 7 13.39 -10.07 11.04
CA VAL A 7 12.96 -10.09 9.64
C VAL A 7 13.74 -9.07 8.81
N LYS A 8 13.98 -7.86 9.36
CA LYS A 8 14.83 -6.87 8.68
C LYS A 8 16.25 -7.39 8.41
N ALA A 9 16.82 -8.15 9.34
CA ALA A 9 18.16 -8.73 9.17
C ALA A 9 18.26 -9.76 8.03
N SER A 10 17.13 -10.28 7.55
CA SER A 10 17.05 -11.21 6.42
C SER A 10 16.56 -10.55 5.13
N ALA A 11 16.30 -9.23 5.15
CA ALA A 11 15.81 -8.48 4.00
C ALA A 11 16.96 -7.73 3.33
N ASP A 12 17.00 -7.76 2.01
CA ASP A 12 17.97 -6.98 1.23
C ASP A 12 17.65 -5.47 1.28
N TRP A 13 16.36 -5.11 1.30
CA TRP A 13 15.88 -3.74 1.41
C TRP A 13 14.74 -3.60 2.41
N VAL A 14 14.68 -2.44 3.06
CA VAL A 14 13.62 -2.07 4.00
C VAL A 14 12.99 -0.76 3.52
N VAL A 15 11.67 -0.76 3.35
CA VAL A 15 10.93 0.39 2.78
C VAL A 15 9.80 0.87 3.68
N THR A 16 9.41 2.12 3.47
CA THR A 16 8.15 2.71 3.94
C THR A 16 7.22 2.92 2.76
N SER A 17 5.93 3.15 3.02
CA SER A 17 4.94 3.45 1.98
C SER A 17 5.31 4.66 1.11
N SER A 18 6.13 5.57 1.62
CA SER A 18 6.56 6.80 0.94
C SER A 18 7.66 6.64 -0.11
N ILE A 19 8.36 5.51 -0.16
CA ILE A 19 9.50 5.28 -1.08
C ILE A 19 9.38 3.95 -1.84
N ALA A 20 8.32 3.20 -1.59
CA ALA A 20 8.17 1.84 -2.04
C ALA A 20 8.05 1.75 -3.56
N ASP A 21 7.30 2.65 -4.18
CA ASP A 21 7.14 2.76 -5.63
C ASP A 21 8.46 3.14 -6.31
N GLU A 22 9.09 4.24 -5.89
CA GLU A 22 10.35 4.72 -6.48
C GLU A 22 11.48 3.68 -6.37
N LEU A 23 11.62 3.02 -5.22
CA LEU A 23 12.67 2.02 -5.04
C LEU A 23 12.42 0.78 -5.91
N ILE A 24 11.17 0.30 -5.95
CA ILE A 24 10.85 -0.92 -6.70
C ILE A 24 10.92 -0.66 -8.21
N ASP A 25 10.48 0.50 -8.69
CA ASP A 25 10.63 0.90 -10.10
C ASP A 25 12.12 0.90 -10.52
N HIS A 26 12.97 1.49 -9.67
CA HIS A 26 14.41 1.49 -9.91
C HIS A 26 15.00 0.07 -9.94
N LEU A 27 14.70 -0.75 -8.95
CA LEU A 27 15.24 -2.11 -8.87
C LEU A 27 14.71 -3.02 -10.00
N ASP A 28 13.46 -2.83 -10.43
CA ASP A 28 12.87 -3.57 -11.55
C ASP A 28 13.57 -3.20 -12.87
N SER A 29 13.94 -1.93 -13.04
CA SER A 29 14.75 -1.48 -14.19
C SER A 29 16.14 -2.15 -14.25
N LEU A 30 16.63 -2.69 -13.12
CA LEU A 30 17.86 -3.47 -13.03
C LEU A 30 17.65 -4.97 -13.23
N GLY A 31 16.39 -5.43 -13.36
CA GLY A 31 16.02 -6.82 -13.55
C GLY A 31 15.91 -7.63 -12.26
N GLU A 32 15.80 -6.97 -11.10
CA GLU A 32 15.64 -7.64 -9.81
C GLU A 32 14.26 -8.30 -9.68
N LYS A 33 14.16 -9.30 -8.80
CA LYS A 33 12.91 -10.01 -8.49
C LYS A 33 12.51 -9.79 -7.04
N PHE A 34 11.22 -9.68 -6.78
CA PHE A 34 10.74 -9.19 -5.49
C PHE A 34 9.94 -10.24 -4.71
N ILE A 35 10.32 -10.40 -3.44
CA ILE A 35 9.46 -10.96 -2.38
C ILE A 35 9.07 -9.80 -1.46
N TRP A 36 7.77 -9.65 -1.19
CA TRP A 36 7.25 -8.53 -0.42
C TRP A 36 6.57 -8.97 0.86
N ALA A 37 6.90 -8.31 1.98
CA ALA A 37 6.29 -8.55 3.27
C ALA A 37 6.27 -7.28 4.14
N PRO A 38 5.31 -7.17 5.09
CA PRO A 38 4.25 -8.13 5.36
C PRO A 38 2.91 -7.78 4.69
N ASP A 39 2.74 -6.53 4.25
CA ASP A 39 1.43 -5.98 3.86
C ASP A 39 1.14 -6.21 2.36
N LYS A 40 0.13 -7.03 2.09
CA LYS A 40 -0.31 -7.39 0.73
C LYS A 40 -0.99 -6.23 -0.01
N HIS A 41 -1.58 -5.26 0.70
CA HIS A 41 -2.27 -4.13 0.08
C HIS A 41 -1.24 -3.16 -0.49
N LEU A 42 -0.23 -2.81 0.32
CA LEU A 42 0.89 -2.00 -0.16
C LEU A 42 1.67 -2.72 -1.27
N GLY A 43 1.92 -4.03 -1.11
CA GLY A 43 2.57 -4.82 -2.16
C GLY A 43 1.81 -4.76 -3.50
N ARG A 44 0.49 -4.98 -3.48
CA ARG A 44 -0.35 -4.88 -4.69
C ARG A 44 -0.43 -3.45 -5.25
N TYR A 45 -0.46 -2.44 -4.39
CA TYR A 45 -0.42 -1.04 -4.80
C TYR A 45 0.86 -0.77 -5.59
N VAL A 46 2.02 -1.17 -5.07
CA VAL A 46 3.31 -1.01 -5.76
C VAL A 46 3.33 -1.75 -7.09
N GLN A 47 2.87 -3.00 -7.15
CA GLN A 47 2.73 -3.75 -8.41
C GLN A 47 1.89 -2.99 -9.46
N LYS A 48 0.81 -2.33 -9.03
CA LYS A 48 -0.05 -1.55 -9.92
C LYS A 48 0.63 -0.28 -10.42
N GLN A 49 1.44 0.38 -9.60
CA GLN A 49 2.15 1.61 -9.97
C GLN A 49 3.35 1.33 -10.89
N THR A 50 4.16 0.32 -10.56
CA THR A 50 5.42 0.06 -11.26
C THR A 50 5.30 -0.99 -12.37
N GLY A 51 4.29 -1.87 -12.31
CA GLY A 51 4.16 -3.02 -13.19
C GLY A 51 5.07 -4.21 -12.83
N ALA A 52 5.86 -4.10 -11.76
CA ALA A 52 6.81 -5.14 -11.33
C ALA A 52 6.10 -6.44 -10.89
N GLU A 53 6.74 -7.58 -11.17
CA GLU A 53 6.29 -8.88 -10.68
C GLU A 53 6.77 -9.09 -9.23
N ILE A 54 5.82 -9.08 -8.29
CA ILE A 54 6.10 -9.15 -6.85
C ILE A 54 5.34 -10.32 -6.22
N LEU A 55 6.07 -11.20 -5.55
CA LEU A 55 5.48 -12.26 -4.72
C LEU A 55 5.12 -11.71 -3.34
N CYS A 56 3.83 -11.42 -3.12
CA CYS A 56 3.35 -10.83 -1.87
C CYS A 56 3.01 -11.87 -0.79
N TRP A 57 3.58 -11.68 0.41
CA TRP A 57 3.12 -12.34 1.63
C TRP A 57 1.69 -11.92 1.97
N GLN A 58 0.87 -12.84 2.50
CA GLN A 58 -0.56 -12.62 2.72
C GLN A 58 -0.89 -11.96 4.08
N GLY A 59 -0.05 -11.05 4.55
CA GLY A 59 -0.33 -10.22 5.72
C GLY A 59 -1.10 -8.95 5.34
N ALA A 60 -1.79 -8.34 6.30
CA ALA A 60 -2.47 -7.06 6.14
C ALA A 60 -2.62 -6.37 7.51
N CYS A 61 -2.66 -5.05 7.52
CA CYS A 61 -3.02 -4.30 8.72
C CYS A 61 -4.54 -4.43 9.00
N ILE A 62 -4.90 -5.00 10.15
CA ILE A 62 -6.31 -5.18 10.56
C ILE A 62 -7.08 -3.84 10.62
N VAL A 63 -6.43 -2.77 11.05
CA VAL A 63 -7.05 -1.43 11.14
C VAL A 63 -7.41 -0.91 9.75
N HIS A 64 -6.55 -1.14 8.76
CA HIS A 64 -6.81 -0.71 7.39
C HIS A 64 -7.80 -1.63 6.66
N ASP A 65 -7.87 -2.92 7.01
CA ASP A 65 -8.86 -3.86 6.45
C ASP A 65 -10.28 -3.62 7.02
N GLU A 66 -10.39 -3.06 8.22
CA GLU A 66 -11.67 -2.75 8.87
C GLU A 66 -12.43 -1.54 8.29
N PHE A 67 -11.85 -0.79 7.32
CA PHE A 67 -12.56 0.32 6.67
C PHE A 67 -13.77 -0.18 5.86
N LYS A 68 -14.95 -0.05 6.46
CA LYS A 68 -16.23 -0.44 5.84
C LYS A 68 -16.62 0.58 4.76
N THR A 69 -16.66 0.11 3.52
CA THR A 69 -17.11 0.88 2.33
C THR A 69 -18.46 1.58 2.54
N GLN A 70 -19.37 0.98 3.32
CA GLN A 70 -20.67 1.59 3.65
C GLN A 70 -20.55 2.87 4.48
N ALA A 71 -19.64 2.93 5.46
CA ALA A 71 -19.46 4.12 6.29
C ALA A 71 -18.88 5.27 5.45
N LEU A 72 -17.93 4.95 4.56
CA LEU A 72 -17.37 5.90 3.62
C LEU A 72 -18.42 6.43 2.64
N THR A 73 -19.24 5.54 2.06
CA THR A 73 -20.32 5.92 1.13
C THR A 73 -21.31 6.89 1.81
N ARG A 74 -21.62 6.65 3.08
CA ARG A 74 -22.49 7.55 3.85
C ARG A 74 -21.86 8.94 4.02
N LEU A 75 -20.57 9.01 4.38
CA LEU A 75 -19.86 10.28 4.52
C LEU A 75 -19.72 11.03 3.20
N GLN A 76 -19.51 10.34 2.08
CA GLN A 76 -19.47 10.96 0.75
C GLN A 76 -20.84 11.56 0.35
N ASN A 77 -21.94 10.90 0.74
CA ASN A 77 -23.28 11.45 0.51
C ASN A 77 -23.59 12.65 1.41
N GLU A 78 -23.07 12.66 2.64
CA GLU A 78 -23.26 13.74 3.60
C GLU A 78 -22.38 14.96 3.27
N TYR A 79 -21.20 14.74 2.70
CA TYR A 79 -20.22 15.76 2.34
C TYR A 79 -19.74 15.57 0.90
N PRO A 80 -20.57 15.88 -0.12
CA PRO A 80 -20.25 15.61 -1.52
C PRO A 80 -19.05 16.39 -2.05
N ASP A 81 -18.74 17.55 -1.45
CA ASP A 81 -17.62 18.41 -1.85
C ASP A 81 -16.32 18.10 -1.08
N ALA A 82 -16.33 17.15 -0.13
CA ALA A 82 -15.15 16.82 0.66
C ALA A 82 -14.16 15.95 -0.12
N ALA A 83 -12.88 16.31 -0.09
CA ALA A 83 -11.82 15.49 -0.68
C ALA A 83 -11.55 14.24 0.17
N LEU A 84 -11.39 13.09 -0.48
CA LEU A 84 -11.05 11.83 0.16
C LEU A 84 -9.56 11.53 -0.01
N LEU A 85 -8.83 11.45 1.11
CA LEU A 85 -7.42 11.06 1.19
C LEU A 85 -7.33 9.67 1.80
N VAL A 86 -6.65 8.73 1.14
CA VAL A 86 -6.59 7.33 1.57
C VAL A 86 -5.15 6.86 1.72
N HIS A 87 -4.88 6.08 2.76
CA HIS A 87 -3.59 5.41 2.95
C HIS A 87 -3.47 4.21 1.99
N PRO A 88 -2.31 3.96 1.35
CA PRO A 88 -2.15 2.88 0.37
C PRO A 88 -2.30 1.46 0.96
N GLU A 89 -2.33 1.31 2.28
CA GLU A 89 -2.65 0.03 2.95
C GLU A 89 -4.16 -0.30 2.97
N ALA A 90 -5.03 0.60 2.52
CA ALA A 90 -6.47 0.36 2.48
C ALA A 90 -6.86 -0.65 1.37
N PRO A 91 -8.04 -1.30 1.49
CA PRO A 91 -8.59 -2.13 0.43
C PRO A 91 -8.71 -1.40 -0.91
N GLN A 92 -8.45 -2.09 -2.02
CA GLN A 92 -8.42 -1.48 -3.37
C GLN A 92 -9.70 -0.71 -3.71
N ALA A 93 -10.86 -1.22 -3.31
CA ALA A 93 -12.14 -0.56 -3.53
C ALA A 93 -12.26 0.82 -2.84
N ILE A 94 -11.48 1.06 -1.79
CA ILE A 94 -11.39 2.35 -1.09
C ILE A 94 -10.35 3.24 -1.76
N VAL A 95 -9.21 2.67 -2.14
CA VAL A 95 -8.14 3.37 -2.89
C VAL A 95 -8.67 3.95 -4.20
N ASP A 96 -9.50 3.21 -4.93
CA ASP A 96 -10.06 3.64 -6.21
C ASP A 96 -11.08 4.80 -6.08
N LEU A 97 -11.58 5.08 -4.86
CA LEU A 97 -12.50 6.19 -4.58
C LEU A 97 -11.77 7.46 -4.15
N ALA A 98 -10.46 7.39 -3.90
CA ALA A 98 -9.69 8.48 -3.30
C ALA A 98 -9.31 9.56 -4.33
N VAL A 99 -9.35 10.82 -3.90
CA VAL A 99 -8.84 11.96 -4.68
C VAL A 99 -7.31 12.00 -4.64
N ALA A 100 -6.71 11.59 -3.51
CA ALA A 100 -5.28 11.34 -3.43
C ALA A 100 -4.98 10.15 -2.51
N VAL A 101 -3.87 9.47 -2.79
CA VAL A 101 -3.36 8.34 -2.03
C VAL A 101 -1.98 8.71 -1.51
N GLY A 102 -1.74 8.54 -0.21
CA GLY A 102 -0.48 8.96 0.40
C GLY A 102 -0.25 8.40 1.79
N SER A 103 1.01 8.45 2.23
CA SER A 103 1.39 8.21 3.63
C SER A 103 0.81 9.31 4.54
N THR A 104 0.91 9.16 5.85
CA THR A 104 0.50 10.19 6.82
C THR A 104 1.37 11.46 6.82
N SER A 105 2.31 11.60 5.87
CA SER A 105 3.41 12.58 5.89
C SER A 105 3.27 13.62 4.78
#